data_AF-A0A1M3I9X8-F1
#
_entry.id   AF-A0A1M3I9X8-F1
#
_cell.length_a   1.000
_cell.length_b   1.000
_cell.length_c   1.000
_cell.angle_alpha   90.00
_cell.angle_beta   90.00
_cell.angle_gamma   90.00
#
_symmetry.space_group_name_H-M   'P 1'
#
loop_
_entity.id
_entity.type
_entity.pdbx_description
1 polymer ?
#
loop_
_entity_poly.entity_id
_entity_poly.type
_entity_poly.pdbx_seq_one_letter_code
_entity_poly.pdbx_strand_id
1 'polypeptide(L)'
;MIARETLIAAYDAYLRALAEGRPESLPLDEGVRFTECGQAMPLGSGLWGTVEQVGSCYAQFADVRLGQVAGYCAVREGGDLAVLMVRLALSEAGRITEIETVVCRRRNVLFRPEAMFAPSPILRKPDRLADREFLARVPHLYFDAIIADDAAMLPIHDDCVRIECGEAVTCQPEDGMRKAARGFDLYSMGVAEQIDCQFFCYCTAIEERRVYVDEEQGIAFAMARFDFPGTVRSWRFRRGEERSTEPHQRVPRSILIMEAFQVDHGRISAIETIFENCPFLMPTGW
;
A
#
# COMPACT_ATOMS: atom_id res chain seq x y z
N MET A 1 17.29 -19.39 6.75
CA MET A 1 16.03 -18.62 6.67
C MET A 1 15.64 -18.20 8.07
N ILE A 2 15.31 -16.93 8.22
CA ILE A 2 14.87 -16.36 9.51
C ILE A 2 13.44 -16.83 9.81
N ALA A 3 13.13 -17.04 11.10
CA ALA A 3 11.78 -17.45 11.50
C ALA A 3 10.79 -16.30 11.35
N ARG A 4 9.53 -16.62 11.05
CA ARG A 4 8.45 -15.63 10.89
C ARG A 4 8.26 -14.82 12.18
N GLU A 5 8.34 -15.48 13.32
CA GLU A 5 8.19 -14.88 14.64
C GLU A 5 9.28 -13.84 14.91
N THR A 6 10.50 -14.06 14.42
CA THR A 6 11.61 -13.09 14.54
C THR A 6 11.34 -11.84 13.71
N LEU A 7 10.81 -12.02 12.49
CA LEU A 7 10.41 -10.92 11.62
C LEU A 7 9.28 -10.09 12.25
N ILE A 8 8.24 -10.74 12.76
CA ILE A 8 7.14 -10.06 13.45
C ILE A 8 7.64 -9.35 14.72
N ALA A 9 8.48 -10.00 15.53
CA ALA A 9 9.04 -9.39 16.72
C ALA A 9 9.89 -8.14 16.42
N ALA A 10 10.60 -8.11 15.27
CA ALA A 10 11.35 -6.94 14.84
C ALA A 10 10.44 -5.79 14.40
N TYR A 11 9.32 -6.07 13.73
CA TYR A 11 8.30 -5.07 13.42
C TYR A 11 7.68 -4.48 14.69
N ASP A 12 7.31 -5.33 15.66
CA ASP A 12 6.78 -4.87 16.94
C ASP A 12 7.80 -4.04 17.74
N ALA A 13 9.08 -4.44 17.70
CA ALA A 13 10.16 -3.69 18.31
C ALA A 13 10.35 -2.32 17.66
N TYR A 14 10.23 -2.23 16.33
CA TYR A 14 10.25 -0.97 15.59
C TYR A 14 9.15 -0.02 16.04
N LEU A 15 7.89 -0.49 16.10
CA LEU A 15 6.77 0.35 16.54
C LEU A 15 6.93 0.83 17.99
N ARG A 16 7.44 -0.02 18.89
CA ARG A 16 7.76 0.36 20.28
C ARG A 16 8.87 1.41 20.35
N ALA A 17 9.97 1.20 19.63
CA ALA A 17 11.07 2.15 19.55
C ALA A 17 10.62 3.51 19.02
N LEU A 18 9.77 3.52 17.99
CA LEU A 18 9.17 4.74 17.42
C LEU A 18 8.31 5.47 18.46
N ALA A 19 7.45 4.75 19.19
CA ALA A 19 6.62 5.31 20.25
C ALA A 19 7.42 5.92 21.40
N GLU A 20 8.59 5.34 21.71
CA GLU A 20 9.50 5.84 22.75
C GLU A 20 10.46 6.93 22.25
N GLY A 21 10.53 7.17 20.93
CA GLY A 21 11.52 8.07 20.33
C GLY A 21 12.96 7.58 20.50
N ARG A 22 13.18 6.26 20.52
CA ARG A 22 14.48 5.61 20.83
C ARG A 22 14.94 4.65 19.74
N PRO A 23 15.38 5.16 18.58
CA PRO A 23 15.87 4.30 17.50
C PRO A 23 17.08 3.44 17.89
N GLU A 24 17.89 3.88 18.86
CA GLU A 24 19.06 3.15 19.38
C GLU A 24 18.70 1.88 20.16
N SER A 25 17.44 1.69 20.53
CA SER A 25 16.96 0.47 21.18
C SER A 25 16.79 -0.72 20.21
N LEU A 26 16.85 -0.46 18.90
CA LEU A 26 16.67 -1.47 17.86
C LEU A 26 17.93 -2.32 17.65
N PRO A 27 17.78 -3.61 17.27
CA PRO A 27 18.90 -4.47 16.91
C PRO A 27 19.41 -4.13 15.50
N LEU A 28 20.06 -2.97 15.35
CA LEU A 28 20.51 -2.46 14.05
C LEU A 28 21.81 -3.13 13.59
N ASP A 29 21.93 -3.34 12.28
CA ASP A 29 23.19 -3.70 11.64
C ASP A 29 24.10 -2.47 11.44
N GLU A 30 25.39 -2.71 11.22
CA GLU A 30 26.31 -1.61 10.90
C GLU A 30 25.98 -1.07 9.51
N GLY A 31 25.76 0.24 9.40
CA GLY A 31 25.37 0.86 8.13
C GLY A 31 23.90 0.67 7.76
N VAL A 32 23.01 0.44 8.74
CA VAL A 32 21.56 0.42 8.50
C VAL A 32 21.10 1.60 7.63
N ARG A 33 20.29 1.32 6.63
CA ARG A 33 19.72 2.32 5.72
C ARG A 33 18.31 2.68 6.15
N PHE A 34 17.98 3.97 6.16
CA PHE A 34 16.66 4.46 6.50
C PHE A 34 16.13 5.42 5.43
N THR A 35 14.87 5.22 5.02
CA THR A 35 14.11 6.21 4.26
C THR A 35 12.78 6.53 4.95
N GLU A 36 12.35 7.78 4.78
CA GLU A 36 10.97 8.21 5.00
C GLU A 36 10.43 8.81 3.71
N CYS A 37 9.30 8.28 3.24
CA CYS A 37 8.66 8.67 1.97
C CYS A 37 9.65 8.67 0.80
N GLY A 38 10.50 7.64 0.68
CA GLY A 38 11.51 7.51 -0.37
C GLY A 38 12.75 8.38 -0.20
N GLN A 39 12.77 9.30 0.77
CA GLN A 39 13.93 10.15 1.06
C GLN A 39 14.88 9.45 2.04
N ALA A 40 16.11 9.19 1.62
CA ALA A 40 17.15 8.69 2.51
C ALA A 40 17.55 9.75 3.55
N MET A 41 17.59 9.36 4.83
CA MET A 41 17.93 10.25 5.93
C MET A 41 18.47 9.49 7.15
N PRO A 42 19.09 10.17 8.13
CA PRO A 42 19.51 9.53 9.38
C PRO A 42 18.31 8.99 10.16
N LEU A 43 18.43 7.76 10.67
CA LEU A 43 17.44 7.18 11.57
C LEU A 43 17.29 8.07 12.83
N GLY A 44 16.05 8.28 13.26
CA GLY A 44 15.71 9.26 14.31
C GLY A 44 15.32 10.64 13.78
N SER A 45 15.41 10.87 12.47
CA SER A 45 14.86 12.06 11.80
C SER A 45 13.41 11.85 11.36
N GLY A 46 12.75 12.93 10.90
CA GLY A 46 11.39 12.84 10.35
C GLY A 46 10.35 12.53 11.41
N LEU A 47 9.47 11.56 11.13
CA LEU A 47 8.40 11.12 12.02
C LEU A 47 8.90 10.78 13.43
N TRP A 48 10.12 10.27 13.56
CA TRP A 48 10.74 9.97 14.86
C TRP A 48 10.78 11.17 15.82
N GLY A 49 10.89 12.39 15.29
CA GLY A 49 10.90 13.62 16.09
C GLY A 49 9.53 14.25 16.30
N THR A 50 8.48 13.78 15.61
CA THR A 50 7.14 14.39 15.62
C THR A 50 6.03 13.46 16.11
N VAL A 51 6.29 12.15 16.18
CA VAL A 51 5.31 11.17 16.64
C VAL A 51 4.96 11.38 18.11
N GLU A 52 3.67 11.47 18.37
CA GLU A 52 3.09 11.65 19.71
C GLU A 52 2.50 10.32 20.22
N GLN A 53 1.98 9.49 19.31
CA GLN A 53 1.39 8.21 19.62
C GLN A 53 1.52 7.25 18.44
N VAL A 54 1.80 5.98 18.73
CA VAL A 54 1.76 4.89 17.75
C VAL A 54 0.59 3.97 18.09
N GLY A 55 -0.24 3.67 17.11
CA GLY A 55 -1.37 2.76 17.23
C GLY A 55 -0.94 1.28 17.23
N SER A 56 -1.91 0.38 17.38
CA SER A 56 -1.68 -1.05 17.19
C SER A 56 -1.39 -1.37 15.72
N CYS A 57 -0.78 -2.53 15.48
CA CYS A 57 -0.63 -3.08 14.14
C CYS A 57 -2.02 -3.29 13.49
N TYR A 58 -2.21 -2.69 12.32
CA TYR A 58 -3.40 -2.84 11.50
C TYR A 58 -3.31 -4.10 10.62
N ALA A 59 -2.16 -4.29 9.97
CA ALA A 59 -1.83 -5.49 9.20
C ALA A 59 -0.30 -5.67 9.15
N GLN A 60 0.15 -6.91 9.03
CA GLN A 60 1.57 -7.27 8.97
C GLN A 60 1.80 -8.50 8.08
N PHE A 61 2.93 -8.51 7.39
CA PHE A 61 3.30 -9.49 6.37
C PHE A 61 4.78 -9.84 6.53
N ALA A 62 5.13 -11.12 6.45
CA ALA A 62 6.50 -11.58 6.66
C ALA A 62 6.97 -12.51 5.54
N ASP A 63 8.02 -12.09 4.83
CA ASP A 63 8.71 -12.89 3.83
C ASP A 63 9.95 -13.54 4.46
N VAL A 64 9.78 -14.77 4.94
CA VAL A 64 10.84 -15.55 5.61
C VAL A 64 12.02 -15.91 4.69
N ARG A 65 11.80 -15.93 3.36
CA ARG A 65 12.85 -16.27 2.39
C ARG A 65 13.78 -15.09 2.14
N LEU A 66 13.23 -13.89 2.08
CA LEU A 66 13.99 -12.66 1.87
C LEU A 66 14.36 -11.94 3.18
N GLY A 67 13.89 -12.44 4.32
CA GLY A 67 14.12 -11.80 5.62
C GLY A 67 13.46 -10.43 5.72
N GLN A 68 12.23 -10.30 5.21
CA GLN A 68 11.53 -9.03 5.12
C GLN A 68 10.26 -9.06 5.95
N VAL A 69 9.94 -7.94 6.61
CA VAL A 69 8.65 -7.74 7.26
C VAL A 69 8.11 -6.38 6.86
N ALA A 70 6.81 -6.30 6.61
CA ALA A 70 6.13 -5.06 6.38
C ALA A 70 4.82 -5.00 7.15
N GLY A 71 4.32 -3.79 7.37
CA GLY A 71 3.01 -3.62 8.00
C GLY A 71 2.56 -2.18 8.04
N TYR A 72 1.32 -2.02 8.49
CA TYR A 72 0.63 -0.75 8.57
C TYR A 72 0.18 -0.48 10.01
N CYS A 73 0.18 0.78 10.42
CA CYS A 73 -0.48 1.23 11.64
C CYS A 73 -0.91 2.70 11.53
N ALA A 74 -1.87 3.11 12.35
CA ALA A 74 -2.14 4.53 12.55
C ALA A 74 -1.10 5.14 13.51
N VAL A 75 -0.74 6.39 13.29
CA VAL A 75 0.08 7.19 14.21
C VAL A 75 -0.55 8.56 14.43
N ARG A 76 -0.10 9.25 15.47
CA ARG A 76 -0.51 10.62 15.79
C ARG A 76 0.73 11.50 15.81
N GLU A 77 0.69 12.62 15.13
CA GLU A 77 1.77 13.62 15.09
C GLU A 77 1.19 15.02 14.86
N GLY A 78 1.77 16.03 15.51
CA GLY A 78 1.31 17.41 15.37
C GLY A 78 -0.18 17.63 15.70
N GLY A 79 -0.75 16.82 16.60
CA GLY A 79 -2.17 16.83 16.96
C GLY A 79 -3.12 16.13 15.97
N ASP A 80 -2.65 15.66 14.82
CA ASP A 80 -3.44 14.99 13.78
C ASP A 80 -3.12 13.50 13.66
N LEU A 81 -3.97 12.76 12.94
CA LEU A 81 -3.72 11.36 12.59
C LEU A 81 -2.93 11.28 11.27
N ALA A 82 -2.09 10.25 11.17
CA ALA A 82 -1.41 9.80 9.97
C ALA A 82 -1.45 8.27 9.87
N VAL A 83 -1.24 7.73 8.67
CA VAL A 83 -1.03 6.30 8.47
C VAL A 83 0.44 6.06 8.21
N LEU A 84 1.05 5.16 8.97
CA LEU A 84 2.41 4.72 8.81
C LEU A 84 2.44 3.35 8.14
N MET A 85 3.27 3.25 7.10
CA MET A 85 3.75 1.99 6.57
C MET A 85 5.21 1.80 6.94
N VAL A 86 5.60 0.57 7.26
CA VAL A 86 6.99 0.21 7.54
C VAL A 86 7.34 -1.05 6.77
N ARG A 87 8.52 -1.09 6.15
CA ARG A 87 9.22 -2.30 5.75
C ARG A 87 10.57 -2.38 6.46
N LEU A 88 10.91 -3.55 6.99
CA LEU A 88 12.22 -3.86 7.53
C LEU A 88 12.85 -5.02 6.76
N ALA A 89 14.13 -4.91 6.44
CA ALA A 89 14.97 -6.06 6.08
C ALA A 89 15.79 -6.49 7.29
N LEU A 90 15.92 -7.80 7.48
CA LEU A 90 16.76 -8.39 8.50
C LEU A 90 17.87 -9.24 7.86
N SER A 91 19.07 -9.18 8.45
CA SER A 91 20.14 -10.13 8.19
C SER A 91 19.81 -11.51 8.76
N GLU A 92 20.58 -12.53 8.37
CA GLU A 92 20.43 -13.89 8.92
C GLU A 92 20.66 -13.94 10.43
N ALA A 93 21.43 -12.98 10.98
CA ALA A 93 21.64 -12.83 12.42
C ALA A 93 20.46 -12.14 13.15
N GLY A 94 19.39 -11.78 12.42
CA GLY A 94 18.21 -11.12 12.97
C GLY A 94 18.39 -9.62 13.24
N ARG A 95 19.40 -8.97 12.65
CA ARG A 95 19.61 -7.52 12.78
C ARG A 95 18.97 -6.76 11.62
N ILE A 96 18.43 -5.58 11.90
CA ILE A 96 17.77 -4.73 10.91
C ILE A 96 18.85 -4.07 10.04
N THR A 97 18.83 -4.36 8.74
CA THR A 97 19.76 -3.78 7.74
C THR A 97 19.13 -2.63 6.96
N GLU A 98 17.81 -2.63 6.83
CA GLU A 98 17.07 -1.63 6.08
C GLU A 98 15.74 -1.31 6.73
N ILE A 99 15.35 -0.04 6.67
CA ILE A 99 14.10 0.49 7.19
C ILE A 99 13.52 1.45 6.15
N GLU A 100 12.37 1.13 5.59
CA GLU A 100 11.62 2.04 4.72
C GLU A 100 10.30 2.39 5.39
N THR A 101 10.04 3.68 5.53
CA THR A 101 8.76 4.18 6.03
C THR A 101 8.08 5.05 5.00
N VAL A 102 6.76 5.01 5.01
CA VAL A 102 5.93 5.95 4.25
C VAL A 102 4.85 6.46 5.19
N VAL A 103 4.75 7.79 5.28
CA VAL A 103 3.84 8.46 6.20
C VAL A 103 2.78 9.18 5.38
N CYS A 104 1.59 8.58 5.34
CA CYS A 104 0.42 9.15 4.69
C CYS A 104 -0.28 10.11 5.64
N ARG A 105 -0.33 11.39 5.26
CA ARG A 105 -0.93 12.49 6.06
C ARG A 105 -2.24 12.96 5.44
N ARG A 106 -2.96 13.86 6.14
CA ARG A 106 -4.25 14.48 5.72
C ARG A 106 -4.12 15.48 4.53
N ARG A 107 -3.44 15.05 3.47
CA ARG A 107 -3.29 15.73 2.17
C ARG A 107 -3.69 14.83 1.01
N ASN A 108 -3.83 13.53 1.24
CA ASN A 108 -4.34 12.57 0.26
C ASN A 108 -5.86 12.68 0.13
N VAL A 109 -6.36 12.39 -1.08
CA VAL A 109 -7.81 12.39 -1.38
C VAL A 109 -8.53 11.27 -0.62
N LEU A 110 -7.85 10.15 -0.42
CA LEU A 110 -8.32 9.00 0.35
C LEU A 110 -7.53 8.96 1.66
N PHE A 111 -8.25 9.12 2.77
CA PHE A 111 -7.62 9.22 4.07
C PHE A 111 -8.64 9.02 5.19
N ARG A 112 -8.63 7.82 5.80
CA ARG A 112 -9.47 7.47 6.95
C ARG A 112 -8.67 6.67 7.99
N PRO A 113 -7.66 7.29 8.63
CA PRO A 113 -6.80 6.63 9.61
C PRO A 113 -7.56 6.11 10.83
N GLU A 114 -8.74 6.66 11.14
CA GLU A 114 -9.59 6.21 12.26
C GLU A 114 -10.03 4.74 12.10
N ALA A 115 -10.17 4.27 10.85
CA ALA A 115 -10.49 2.87 10.56
C ALA A 115 -9.32 1.91 10.84
N MET A 116 -8.11 2.44 11.04
CA MET A 116 -6.87 1.66 11.13
C MET A 116 -6.39 1.40 12.56
N PHE A 117 -7.21 1.71 13.57
CA PHE A 117 -6.94 1.38 14.98
C PHE A 117 -7.37 -0.04 15.39
N ALA A 118 -7.96 -0.80 14.47
CA ALA A 118 -8.29 -2.21 14.63
C ALA A 118 -7.68 -3.00 13.47
N PRO A 119 -7.47 -4.33 13.58
CA PRO A 119 -6.95 -5.13 12.47
C PRO A 119 -7.76 -4.95 11.18
N SER A 120 -7.10 -5.08 10.02
CA SER A 120 -7.77 -4.97 8.71
C SER A 120 -9.02 -5.87 8.66
N PRO A 121 -10.18 -5.33 8.23
CA PRO A 121 -11.41 -6.09 8.20
C PRO A 121 -11.51 -7.03 6.99
N ILE A 122 -10.61 -6.91 6.00
CA ILE A 122 -10.67 -7.66 4.73
C ILE A 122 -9.55 -8.70 4.60
N LEU A 123 -8.43 -8.52 5.31
CA LEU A 123 -7.34 -9.48 5.31
C LEU A 123 -7.65 -10.63 6.26
N ARG A 124 -7.69 -11.85 5.74
CA ARG A 124 -7.97 -13.07 6.50
C ARG A 124 -7.15 -14.22 5.95
N LYS A 125 -6.86 -15.20 6.80
CA LYS A 125 -6.20 -16.43 6.37
C LYS A 125 -6.99 -17.08 5.22
N PRO A 126 -6.35 -17.42 4.09
CA PRO A 126 -7.03 -17.99 2.94
C PRO A 126 -7.40 -19.44 3.24
N ASP A 127 -8.52 -19.87 2.66
CA ASP A 127 -9.00 -21.24 2.75
C ASP A 127 -8.13 -22.16 1.87
N ARG A 128 -7.58 -21.62 0.77
CA ARG A 128 -6.62 -22.31 -0.09
C ARG A 128 -5.45 -21.42 -0.50
N LEU A 129 -4.28 -21.75 0.01
CA LEU A 129 -3.00 -21.11 -0.34
C LEU A 129 -2.61 -21.36 -1.80
N ALA A 130 -2.07 -20.32 -2.44
CA ALA A 130 -1.34 -20.42 -3.68
C ALA A 130 0.16 -20.65 -3.42
N ASP A 131 0.90 -21.11 -4.42
CA ASP A 131 2.35 -21.18 -4.32
C ASP A 131 3.00 -19.79 -4.36
N ARG A 132 4.24 -19.71 -3.89
CA ARG A 132 5.01 -18.46 -3.81
C ARG A 132 5.22 -17.81 -5.17
N GLU A 133 5.44 -18.59 -6.22
CA GLU A 133 5.72 -18.06 -7.56
C GLU A 133 4.49 -17.34 -8.11
N PHE A 134 3.31 -17.93 -7.92
CA PHE A 134 2.03 -17.31 -8.24
C PHE A 134 1.80 -16.04 -7.41
N LEU A 135 2.00 -16.10 -6.09
CA LEU A 135 1.88 -14.93 -5.21
C LEU A 135 2.80 -13.79 -5.68
N ALA A 136 4.07 -14.08 -5.98
CA ALA A 136 5.03 -13.08 -6.46
C ALA A 136 4.62 -12.44 -7.80
N ARG A 137 3.88 -13.17 -8.66
CA ARG A 137 3.39 -12.66 -9.95
C ARG A 137 2.15 -11.77 -9.82
N VAL A 138 1.34 -11.95 -8.78
CA VAL A 138 0.05 -11.24 -8.61
C VAL A 138 0.18 -9.72 -8.66
N PRO A 139 1.09 -9.06 -7.93
CA PRO A 139 1.23 -7.61 -8.01
C PRO A 139 1.60 -7.14 -9.42
N HIS A 140 2.45 -7.87 -10.14
CA HIS A 140 2.81 -7.53 -11.52
C HIS A 140 1.60 -7.62 -12.46
N LEU A 141 0.81 -8.69 -12.37
CA LEU A 141 -0.44 -8.83 -13.14
C LEU A 141 -1.39 -7.66 -12.85
N TYR A 142 -1.56 -7.31 -11.57
CA TYR A 142 -2.39 -6.18 -11.14
C TYR A 142 -1.95 -4.85 -11.75
N PHE A 143 -0.68 -4.52 -11.63
CA PHE A 143 -0.14 -3.27 -12.18
C PHE A 143 -0.19 -3.23 -13.71
N ASP A 144 0.08 -4.36 -14.38
CA ASP A 144 0.00 -4.43 -15.85
C ASP A 144 -1.44 -4.30 -16.34
N ALA A 145 -2.42 -4.88 -15.63
CA ALA A 145 -3.84 -4.72 -15.93
C ALA A 145 -4.29 -3.26 -15.83
N ILE A 146 -3.81 -2.53 -14.82
CA ILE A 146 -4.09 -1.08 -14.68
C ILE A 146 -3.56 -0.31 -15.90
N ILE A 147 -2.32 -0.57 -16.32
CA ILE A 147 -1.70 0.15 -17.45
C ILE A 147 -2.33 -0.24 -18.79
N ALA A 148 -2.71 -1.51 -18.95
CA ALA A 148 -3.35 -2.02 -20.17
C ALA A 148 -4.86 -1.72 -20.22
N ASP A 149 -5.45 -1.22 -19.13
CA ASP A 149 -6.90 -1.20 -18.90
C ASP A 149 -7.56 -2.57 -19.14
N ASP A 150 -6.93 -3.69 -18.80
CA ASP A 150 -7.43 -5.04 -19.12
C ASP A 150 -7.52 -5.91 -17.87
N ALA A 151 -8.72 -5.97 -17.27
CA ALA A 151 -8.93 -6.76 -16.07
C ALA A 151 -8.94 -8.27 -16.34
N ALA A 152 -9.03 -8.72 -17.60
CA ALA A 152 -8.96 -10.15 -17.93
C ALA A 152 -7.58 -10.76 -17.62
N MET A 153 -6.57 -9.91 -17.42
CA MET A 153 -5.24 -10.31 -16.95
C MET A 153 -5.24 -10.76 -15.47
N LEU A 154 -6.30 -10.47 -14.71
CA LEU A 154 -6.34 -10.65 -13.27
C LEU A 154 -7.10 -11.90 -12.84
N PRO A 155 -6.46 -12.80 -12.07
CA PRO A 155 -7.20 -13.77 -11.30
C PRO A 155 -7.74 -13.07 -10.06
N ILE A 156 -8.93 -12.47 -10.14
CA ILE A 156 -9.56 -11.70 -9.04
C ILE A 156 -10.97 -12.20 -8.75
N HIS A 157 -11.41 -12.12 -7.49
CA HIS A 157 -12.81 -12.37 -7.14
C HIS A 157 -13.66 -11.14 -7.42
N ASP A 158 -14.91 -11.35 -7.84
CA ASP A 158 -15.86 -10.27 -8.13
C ASP A 158 -16.17 -9.42 -6.88
N ASP A 159 -16.10 -10.02 -5.69
CA ASP A 159 -16.33 -9.39 -4.40
C ASP A 159 -15.05 -8.86 -3.72
N CYS A 160 -13.92 -8.82 -4.45
CA CYS A 160 -12.66 -8.32 -3.92
C CYS A 160 -12.78 -6.85 -3.48
N VAL A 161 -12.71 -6.63 -2.16
CA VAL A 161 -12.69 -5.29 -1.58
C VAL A 161 -11.26 -4.74 -1.63
N ARG A 162 -11.13 -3.49 -2.08
CA ARG A 162 -9.93 -2.68 -1.97
C ARG A 162 -10.12 -1.58 -0.95
N ILE A 163 -9.24 -1.53 0.05
CA ILE A 163 -9.15 -0.42 1.01
C ILE A 163 -7.91 0.40 0.69
N GLU A 164 -8.10 1.68 0.46
CA GLU A 164 -7.04 2.66 0.19
C GLU A 164 -6.96 3.68 1.33
N CYS A 165 -5.84 3.70 2.05
CA CYS A 165 -5.61 4.62 3.19
C CYS A 165 -6.73 4.59 4.24
N GLY A 166 -7.29 3.40 4.51
CA GLY A 166 -8.38 3.16 5.47
C GLY A 166 -9.80 3.36 4.91
N GLU A 167 -9.94 3.76 3.64
CA GLU A 167 -11.24 3.95 2.99
C GLU A 167 -11.52 2.81 1.99
N ALA A 168 -12.67 2.16 2.09
CA ALA A 168 -13.07 1.13 1.13
C ALA A 168 -13.57 1.76 -0.18
N VAL A 169 -12.92 1.41 -1.29
CA VAL A 169 -13.12 2.07 -2.60
C VAL A 169 -13.65 1.16 -3.69
N THR A 170 -14.00 -0.09 -3.36
CA THR A 170 -14.69 -1.04 -4.25
C THR A 170 -15.80 -1.78 -3.50
N CYS A 171 -16.73 -2.36 -4.26
CA CYS A 171 -17.81 -3.22 -3.76
C CYS A 171 -18.66 -2.57 -2.65
N GLN A 172 -18.78 -1.24 -2.65
CA GLN A 172 -19.60 -0.51 -1.69
C GLN A 172 -21.08 -0.48 -2.13
N PRO A 173 -22.02 -0.30 -1.20
CA PRO A 173 -23.41 -0.04 -1.57
C PRO A 173 -23.49 1.19 -2.50
N GLU A 174 -24.37 1.11 -3.51
CA GLU A 174 -24.66 2.23 -4.40
C GLU A 174 -25.08 3.47 -3.62
N ASP A 175 -24.53 4.61 -4.01
CA ASP A 175 -24.84 5.90 -3.42
C ASP A 175 -25.22 6.92 -4.49
N GLY A 176 -26.50 7.29 -4.45
CA GLY A 176 -27.09 8.26 -5.35
C GLY A 176 -26.47 9.66 -5.25
N MET A 177 -25.90 10.04 -4.10
CA MET A 177 -25.20 11.32 -3.95
C MET A 177 -23.85 11.30 -4.65
N ARG A 178 -23.06 10.22 -4.50
CA ARG A 178 -21.81 10.02 -5.25
C ARG A 178 -22.07 10.03 -6.75
N LYS A 179 -23.08 9.28 -7.20
CA LYS A 179 -23.51 9.24 -8.59
C LYS A 179 -23.96 10.60 -9.11
N ALA A 180 -24.76 11.34 -8.35
CA ALA A 180 -25.21 12.68 -8.75
C ALA A 180 -24.06 13.70 -8.82
N ALA A 181 -23.09 13.63 -7.90
CA ALA A 181 -21.97 14.56 -7.86
C ALA A 181 -20.93 14.32 -8.96
N ARG A 182 -20.72 13.06 -9.36
CA ARG A 182 -19.63 12.64 -10.26
C ARG A 182 -20.10 12.09 -11.61
N GLY A 183 -21.40 11.87 -11.77
CA GLY A 183 -22.02 11.23 -12.95
C GLY A 183 -22.03 9.69 -12.89
N PHE A 184 -21.27 9.09 -11.97
CA PHE A 184 -21.14 7.65 -11.77
C PHE A 184 -20.78 7.37 -10.31
N ASP A 185 -21.06 6.16 -9.83
CA ASP A 185 -20.58 5.70 -8.53
C ASP A 185 -19.45 4.70 -8.76
N LEU A 186 -18.20 5.17 -8.57
CA LEU A 186 -17.03 4.33 -8.73
C LEU A 186 -16.94 3.23 -7.68
N TYR A 187 -17.30 3.57 -6.44
CA TYR A 187 -16.97 2.74 -5.29
C TYR A 187 -17.92 1.54 -5.18
N SER A 188 -19.08 1.60 -5.84
CA SER A 188 -19.95 0.43 -5.98
C SER A 188 -19.40 -0.62 -6.94
N MET A 189 -18.46 -0.24 -7.81
CA MET A 189 -17.84 -1.15 -8.77
C MET A 189 -16.84 -2.09 -8.09
N GLY A 190 -16.66 -3.28 -8.66
CA GLY A 190 -15.56 -4.17 -8.31
C GLY A 190 -14.22 -3.69 -8.87
N VAL A 191 -13.11 -4.26 -8.40
CA VAL A 191 -11.75 -3.89 -8.87
C VAL A 191 -11.60 -4.05 -10.38
N ALA A 192 -12.03 -5.20 -10.92
CA ALA A 192 -11.94 -5.50 -12.35
C ALA A 192 -12.75 -4.49 -13.19
N GLU A 193 -13.96 -4.14 -12.73
CA GLU A 193 -14.83 -3.19 -13.39
C GLU A 193 -14.22 -1.77 -13.42
N GLN A 194 -13.53 -1.34 -12.36
CA GLN A 194 -12.81 -0.06 -12.35
C GLN A 194 -11.67 -0.04 -13.38
N ILE A 195 -10.93 -1.14 -13.53
CA ILE A 195 -9.87 -1.27 -14.53
C ILE A 195 -10.46 -1.26 -15.95
N ASP A 196 -11.44 -2.13 -16.23
CA ASP A 196 -12.03 -2.27 -17.57
C ASP A 196 -12.74 -1.00 -18.06
N CYS A 197 -13.31 -0.19 -17.15
CA CYS A 197 -13.90 1.08 -17.55
C CYS A 197 -12.85 2.17 -17.83
N GLN A 198 -11.55 1.89 -17.67
CA GLN A 198 -10.44 2.81 -17.84
C GLN A 198 -10.42 3.93 -16.79
N PHE A 199 -10.81 3.62 -15.55
CA PHE A 199 -10.78 4.61 -14.48
C PHE A 199 -9.37 5.16 -14.24
N PHE A 200 -8.34 4.34 -14.43
CA PHE A 200 -6.94 4.66 -14.14
C PHE A 200 -6.14 5.16 -15.34
N CYS A 201 -6.77 5.45 -16.49
CA CYS A 201 -6.08 5.79 -17.75
C CYS A 201 -5.14 7.01 -17.71
N TYR A 202 -5.17 7.79 -16.62
CA TYR A 202 -4.27 8.92 -16.37
C TYR A 202 -2.98 8.52 -15.61
N CYS A 203 -2.87 7.26 -15.17
CA CYS A 203 -1.62 6.63 -14.75
C CYS A 203 -0.89 6.11 -15.98
N THR A 204 0.35 6.55 -16.20
CA THR A 204 1.08 6.19 -17.42
C THR A 204 2.18 5.16 -17.21
N ALA A 205 2.62 4.98 -15.96
CA ALA A 205 3.63 3.98 -15.62
C ALA A 205 3.48 3.55 -14.16
N ILE A 206 3.79 2.28 -13.91
CA ILE A 206 3.94 1.70 -12.57
C ILE A 206 5.30 1.03 -12.53
N GLU A 207 6.25 1.68 -11.88
CA GLU A 207 7.69 1.38 -11.95
C GLU A 207 8.28 1.09 -10.57
N GLU A 208 9.56 0.68 -10.53
CA GLU A 208 10.30 0.40 -9.29
C GLU A 208 9.59 -0.64 -8.39
N ARG A 209 8.95 -1.62 -9.02
CA ARG A 209 8.15 -2.67 -8.36
C ARG A 209 9.06 -3.60 -7.57
N ARG A 210 8.93 -3.61 -6.25
CA ARG A 210 9.58 -4.54 -5.32
C ARG A 210 8.51 -5.42 -4.67
N VAL A 211 8.62 -6.74 -4.83
CA VAL A 211 7.59 -7.71 -4.40
C VAL A 211 8.14 -8.66 -3.34
N TYR A 212 7.31 -8.92 -2.33
CA TYR A 212 7.59 -9.77 -1.18
C TYR A 212 6.39 -10.71 -0.96
N VAL A 213 6.62 -11.88 -0.37
CA VAL A 213 5.57 -12.90 -0.22
C VAL A 213 5.54 -13.48 1.18
N ASP A 214 4.39 -13.37 1.85
CA ASP A 214 4.05 -14.12 3.06
C ASP A 214 3.28 -15.39 2.65
N GLU A 215 4.02 -16.50 2.49
CA GLU A 215 3.47 -17.81 2.10
C GLU A 215 2.50 -18.37 3.16
N GLU A 216 2.68 -18.01 4.44
CA GLU A 216 1.84 -18.52 5.53
C GLU A 216 0.46 -17.86 5.53
N GLN A 217 0.42 -16.57 5.19
CA GLN A 217 -0.83 -15.83 5.06
C GLN A 217 -1.38 -15.83 3.64
N GLY A 218 -0.64 -16.28 2.62
CA GLY A 218 -1.07 -16.22 1.22
C GLY A 218 -1.19 -14.79 0.69
N ILE A 219 -0.26 -13.93 1.12
CA ILE A 219 -0.26 -12.51 0.78
C ILE A 219 0.97 -12.19 -0.06
N ALA A 220 0.77 -11.49 -1.17
CA ALA A 220 1.83 -10.80 -1.87
C ALA A 220 1.82 -9.32 -1.47
N PHE A 221 2.96 -8.76 -1.13
CA PHE A 221 3.11 -7.36 -0.78
C PHE A 221 4.05 -6.68 -1.77
N ALA A 222 3.67 -5.51 -2.27
CA ALA A 222 4.45 -4.78 -3.26
C ALA A 222 4.66 -3.34 -2.85
N MET A 223 5.88 -2.83 -3.07
CA MET A 223 6.18 -1.40 -3.11
C MET A 223 6.38 -0.99 -4.56
N ALA A 224 5.81 0.14 -4.97
CA ALA A 224 5.97 0.65 -6.34
C ALA A 224 5.81 2.17 -6.40
N ARG A 225 6.10 2.75 -7.57
CA ARG A 225 5.74 4.13 -7.91
C ARG A 225 4.71 4.15 -9.03
N PHE A 226 3.59 4.85 -8.83
CA PHE A 226 2.67 5.13 -9.93
C PHE A 226 2.88 6.57 -10.40
N ASP A 227 3.00 6.74 -11.71
CA ASP A 227 3.34 8.02 -12.34
C ASP A 227 2.14 8.64 -13.04
N PHE A 228 1.85 9.89 -12.71
CA PHE A 228 0.74 10.67 -13.25
C PHE A 228 1.29 11.98 -13.84
N PRO A 229 1.51 12.07 -15.17
CA PRO A 229 2.09 13.27 -15.80
C PRO A 229 1.15 14.48 -15.83
N GLY A 230 -0.14 14.29 -15.49
CA GLY A 230 -1.13 15.36 -15.45
C GLY A 230 -1.57 15.90 -16.82
N THR A 231 -1.28 15.15 -17.89
CA THR A 231 -1.53 15.55 -19.29
C THR A 231 -2.94 15.18 -19.77
N VAL A 232 -3.57 14.16 -19.18
CA VAL A 232 -4.96 13.76 -19.49
C VAL A 232 -5.93 14.82 -18.95
N ARG A 233 -6.80 15.36 -19.83
CA ARG A 233 -7.77 16.41 -19.47
C ARG A 233 -9.19 15.89 -19.34
N SER A 234 -9.53 14.91 -20.17
CA SER A 234 -10.76 14.17 -20.11
C SER A 234 -10.57 12.81 -20.76
N TRP A 235 -11.47 11.90 -20.46
CA TRP A 235 -11.57 10.61 -21.12
C TRP A 235 -13.04 10.18 -21.14
N ARG A 236 -13.33 9.19 -21.98
CA ARG A 236 -14.63 8.55 -22.06
C ARG A 236 -14.48 7.15 -21.51
N PHE A 237 -15.25 6.81 -20.48
CA PHE A 237 -15.33 5.43 -19.98
C PHE A 237 -15.81 4.50 -21.11
N ARG A 238 -15.44 3.22 -21.08
CA ARG A 238 -15.98 2.24 -22.07
C ARG A 238 -17.51 2.15 -22.06
N ARG A 239 -18.13 2.51 -20.94
CA ARG A 239 -19.59 2.59 -20.76
C ARG A 239 -20.24 3.82 -21.42
N GLY A 240 -19.43 4.75 -21.91
CA GLY A 240 -19.84 5.86 -22.75
C GLY A 240 -19.89 7.22 -22.05
N GLU A 241 -19.86 7.25 -20.71
CA GLU A 241 -19.81 8.49 -19.93
C GLU A 241 -18.48 9.21 -20.13
N GLU A 242 -18.53 10.54 -20.26
CA GLU A 242 -17.33 11.38 -20.30
C GLU A 242 -17.00 11.90 -18.91
N ARG A 243 -15.69 11.99 -18.63
CA ARG A 243 -15.18 12.55 -17.39
C ARG A 243 -14.04 13.52 -17.66
N SER A 244 -14.10 14.66 -17.00
CA SER A 244 -12.98 15.59 -16.91
C SER A 244 -12.08 15.22 -15.72
N THR A 245 -10.76 15.33 -15.89
CA THR A 245 -9.84 15.17 -14.77
C THR A 245 -10.05 16.25 -13.72
N GLU A 246 -9.95 15.86 -12.44
CA GLU A 246 -10.01 16.78 -11.31
C GLU A 246 -8.76 17.66 -11.22
N PRO A 247 -8.79 18.82 -10.52
CA PRO A 247 -7.64 19.70 -10.39
C PRO A 247 -6.34 19.00 -9.97
N HIS A 248 -6.42 18.09 -9.00
CA HIS A 248 -5.26 17.34 -8.49
C HIS A 248 -4.71 16.30 -9.49
N GLN A 249 -5.49 15.91 -10.51
CA GLN A 249 -5.08 15.01 -11.59
C GLN A 249 -4.49 15.77 -12.78
N ARG A 250 -4.54 17.11 -12.78
CA ARG A 250 -4.08 17.97 -13.88
C ARG A 250 -2.66 18.51 -13.70
N VAL A 251 -1.96 18.03 -12.67
CA VAL A 251 -0.58 18.40 -12.31
C VAL A 251 0.29 17.15 -12.26
N PRO A 252 1.57 17.22 -12.67
CA PRO A 252 2.49 16.09 -12.56
C PRO A 252 2.70 15.69 -11.11
N ARG A 253 2.53 14.40 -10.81
CA ARG A 253 2.77 13.81 -9.49
C ARG A 253 3.04 12.32 -9.61
N SER A 254 3.69 11.77 -8.60
CA SER A 254 3.76 10.32 -8.41
C SER A 254 3.09 9.96 -7.09
N ILE A 255 2.80 8.68 -6.89
CA ILE A 255 2.54 8.14 -5.55
C ILE A 255 3.58 7.07 -5.27
N LEU A 256 4.11 7.08 -4.05
CA LEU A 256 4.80 5.94 -3.48
C LEU A 256 3.72 5.09 -2.78
N ILE A 257 3.59 3.85 -3.21
CA ILE A 257 2.52 2.95 -2.79
C ILE A 257 3.12 1.70 -2.16
N MET A 258 2.48 1.20 -1.10
CA MET A 258 2.72 -0.15 -0.61
C MET A 258 1.38 -0.87 -0.49
N GLU A 259 1.25 -1.97 -1.22
CA GLU A 259 -0.03 -2.64 -1.49
C GLU A 259 0.09 -4.14 -1.21
N ALA A 260 -0.84 -4.66 -0.41
CA ALA A 260 -0.95 -6.06 -0.07
C ALA A 260 -2.12 -6.71 -0.82
N PHE A 261 -1.88 -7.88 -1.39
CA PHE A 261 -2.82 -8.67 -2.17
C PHE A 261 -3.03 -10.02 -1.48
N GLN A 262 -4.18 -10.21 -0.86
CA GLN A 262 -4.59 -11.50 -0.31
C GLN A 262 -5.05 -12.39 -1.47
N VAL A 263 -4.49 -13.60 -1.56
CA VAL A 263 -4.90 -14.60 -2.55
C VAL A 263 -5.56 -15.76 -1.85
N ASP A 264 -6.77 -16.10 -2.32
CA ASP A 264 -7.51 -17.28 -1.89
C ASP A 264 -8.08 -18.02 -3.10
N HIS A 265 -7.92 -19.33 -3.13
CA HIS A 265 -8.32 -20.17 -4.27
C HIS A 265 -7.70 -19.73 -5.61
N GLY A 266 -6.45 -19.25 -5.56
CA GLY A 266 -5.72 -18.78 -6.75
C GLY A 266 -6.28 -17.50 -7.36
N ARG A 267 -7.09 -16.73 -6.61
CA ARG A 267 -7.61 -15.43 -7.02
C ARG A 267 -7.41 -14.38 -5.92
N ILE A 268 -7.21 -13.13 -6.30
CA ILE A 268 -7.10 -11.99 -5.39
C ILE A 268 -8.47 -11.80 -4.71
N SER A 269 -8.52 -11.89 -3.39
CA SER A 269 -9.74 -11.79 -2.58
C SER A 269 -9.84 -10.49 -1.80
N ALA A 270 -8.72 -9.82 -1.54
CA ALA A 270 -8.67 -8.53 -0.87
C ALA A 270 -7.41 -7.76 -1.28
N ILE A 271 -7.51 -6.44 -1.33
CA ILE A 271 -6.40 -5.54 -1.60
C ILE A 271 -6.37 -4.46 -0.51
N GLU A 272 -5.24 -4.33 0.16
CA GLU A 272 -5.02 -3.30 1.17
C GLU A 272 -3.87 -2.40 0.74
N THR A 273 -4.15 -1.11 0.60
CA THR A 273 -3.26 -0.18 -0.08
C THR A 273 -3.07 1.05 0.77
N ILE A 274 -1.83 1.42 1.04
CA ILE A 274 -1.52 2.73 1.59
C ILE A 274 -0.56 3.42 0.62
N PHE A 275 -0.74 4.72 0.42
CA PHE A 275 0.10 5.51 -0.48
C PHE A 275 0.32 6.92 0.05
N GLU A 276 1.39 7.56 -0.42
CA GLU A 276 1.65 8.99 -0.22
C GLU A 276 1.96 9.65 -1.56
N ASN A 277 1.41 10.84 -1.79
CA ASN A 277 1.75 11.64 -2.97
C ASN A 277 3.18 12.17 -2.85
N CYS A 278 3.93 12.07 -3.94
CA CYS A 278 5.29 12.56 -4.03
C CYS A 278 5.54 13.35 -5.33
N PRO A 279 6.64 14.12 -5.41
CA PRO A 279 7.06 14.75 -6.66
C PRO A 279 7.11 13.74 -7.82
N PHE A 280 6.76 14.20 -9.01
CA PHE A 280 6.76 13.36 -10.21
C PHE A 280 8.14 12.74 -10.45
N LEU A 281 8.17 11.42 -10.68
CA LEU A 281 9.37 10.61 -10.86
C LEU A 281 10.32 10.58 -9.65
N MET A 282 9.84 10.88 -8.44
CA MET A 282 10.64 10.70 -7.23
C MET A 282 10.99 9.20 -7.07
N PRO A 283 12.25 8.85 -6.74
CA PRO A 283 12.62 7.46 -6.47
C PRO A 283 11.85 6.87 -5.27
N THR A 284 11.70 5.54 -5.24
CA THR A 284 11.01 4.81 -4.15
C THR A 284 11.90 4.50 -2.94
N GLY A 285 13.09 5.07 -2.89
CA GLY A 285 14.15 4.74 -1.94
C GLY A 285 15.39 4.25 -2.66
N TRP A 286 15.77 3.00 -2.43
CA TRP A 286 16.91 2.33 -3.05
C TRP A 286 16.52 1.02 -3.75
#